data_AF-A0A6M2D0T4-F1
#
_entry.id   AF-A0A6M2D0T4-F1
#
_cell.length_a   1.000
_cell.length_b   1.000
_cell.length_c   1.000
_cell.angle_alpha   90.00
_cell.angle_beta   90.00
_cell.angle_gamma   90.00
#
_symmetry.space_group_name_H-M   'P 1'
#
loop_
_entity.id
_entity.type
_entity.pdbx_description
1 polymer ?
#
loop_
_entity_poly.entity_id
_entity_poly.type
_entity_poly.pdbx_seq_one_letter_code
_entity_poly.pdbx_strand_id
1 'polypeptide(L)'
;MAKMWEFDAFIEEGDEDFASYVERFGHYCKVAGVQDEELKKSAFISAIGKKAYKTLKDLLLPAKPEEKTFEDLVKVLSGHYEPSSQVIA
;
A
#
# COMPACT_ATOMS: atom_id res chain seq x y z
N MET A 1 -0.30 -27.33 6.34
CA MET A 1 0.22 -25.98 6.01
C MET A 1 -0.97 -25.05 6.03
N ALA A 2 -0.99 -24.05 6.92
CA ALA A 2 -2.12 -23.15 7.05
C ALA A 2 -2.38 -22.49 5.68
N LYS A 3 -3.62 -22.56 5.21
CA LYS A 3 -4.06 -21.86 4.01
C LYS A 3 -3.89 -20.37 4.31
N MET A 4 -2.74 -19.83 3.89
CA MET A 4 -2.38 -18.43 4.01
C MET A 4 -3.55 -17.64 3.45
N TRP A 5 -4.19 -16.82 4.28
CA TRP A 5 -5.30 -15.96 3.88
C TRP A 5 -4.90 -15.23 2.59
N GLU A 6 -5.61 -15.44 1.48
CA GLU A 6 -5.39 -14.67 0.26
C GLU A 6 -5.82 -13.24 0.56
N PHE A 7 -4.86 -12.35 0.72
CA PHE A 7 -5.11 -10.93 0.86
C PHE A 7 -5.19 -10.33 -0.55
N ASP A 8 -6.36 -9.80 -0.90
CA ASP A 8 -6.60 -9.28 -2.25
C ASP A 8 -5.79 -8.01 -2.51
N ALA A 9 -5.23 -7.91 -3.70
CA ALA A 9 -4.39 -6.79 -4.10
C ALA A 9 -5.21 -5.53 -4.39
N PHE A 10 -4.57 -4.36 -4.33
CA PHE A 10 -5.27 -3.13 -4.67
C PHE A 10 -5.60 -3.08 -6.17
N ILE A 11 -6.87 -2.80 -6.50
CA ILE A 11 -7.37 -2.66 -7.86
C ILE A 11 -7.78 -1.20 -8.08
N GLU A 12 -6.97 -0.47 -8.85
CA GLU A 12 -7.17 0.97 -9.14
C GLU A 12 -8.52 1.30 -9.79
N GLU A 13 -9.09 0.35 -10.53
CA GLU A 13 -10.37 0.47 -11.24
C GLU A 13 -11.48 -0.36 -10.57
N GLY A 14 -11.30 -0.74 -9.30
CA GLY A 14 -12.25 -1.52 -8.53
C GLY A 14 -13.22 -0.66 -7.72
N ASP A 15 -14.05 -1.32 -6.91
CA ASP A 15 -15.00 -0.68 -5.99
C ASP A 15 -14.37 -0.25 -4.64
N GLU A 16 -13.07 -0.52 -4.42
CA GLU A 16 -12.36 -0.23 -3.17
C GLU A 16 -11.44 0.98 -3.33
N ASP A 17 -11.65 2.00 -2.50
CA ASP A 17 -10.72 3.14 -2.39
C ASP A 17 -9.39 2.73 -1.76
N PHE A 18 -8.32 3.46 -2.08
CA PHE A 18 -6.99 3.16 -1.57
C PHE A 18 -6.89 3.22 -0.04
N ALA A 19 -7.58 4.17 0.61
CA ALA A 19 -7.65 4.23 2.07
C ALA A 19 -8.24 2.94 2.68
N SER A 20 -9.36 2.46 2.13
CA SER A 20 -10.02 1.21 2.56
C SER A 20 -9.10 0.00 2.42
N TYR A 21 -8.36 -0.08 1.32
CA TYR A 21 -7.35 -1.12 1.10
C TYR A 21 -6.24 -1.08 2.16
N VAL A 22 -5.72 0.11 2.49
CA VAL A 22 -4.68 0.30 3.52
C VAL A 22 -5.20 -0.11 4.91
N GLU A 23 -6.44 0.21 5.24
CA GLU A 23 -7.08 -0.24 6.49
C GLU A 23 -7.14 -1.77 6.56
N ARG A 24 -7.64 -2.43 5.49
CA ARG A 24 -7.70 -3.90 5.40
C ARG A 24 -6.31 -4.52 5.52
N PHE A 25 -5.30 -3.93 4.89
CA PHE A 25 -3.91 -4.36 5.00
C PHE A 25 -3.37 -4.23 6.43
N GLY A 26 -3.74 -3.16 7.13
CA GLY A 26 -3.42 -2.97 8.54
C GLY A 26 -4.00 -4.08 9.42
N HIS A 27 -5.26 -4.47 9.19
CA HIS A 27 -5.88 -5.61 9.88
C HIS A 27 -5.21 -6.93 9.55
N TYR A 28 -4.86 -7.15 8.28
CA TYR A 28 -4.12 -8.33 7.84
C TYR A 28 -2.78 -8.45 8.58
N CYS A 29 -1.99 -7.37 8.64
CA CYS A 29 -0.72 -7.35 9.38
C CYS A 29 -0.90 -7.66 10.87
N LYS A 30 -1.96 -7.14 11.50
CA LYS A 30 -2.28 -7.41 12.92
C LYS A 30 -2.56 -8.90 13.15
N VAL A 31 -3.38 -9.53 12.29
CA VAL A 31 -3.71 -10.95 12.39
C VAL A 31 -2.49 -11.83 12.08
N ALA A 32 -1.67 -11.42 11.12
CA ALA A 32 -0.42 -12.09 10.77
C ALA A 32 0.69 -11.92 11.83
N GLY A 33 0.49 -11.06 12.84
CA GLY A 33 1.49 -10.80 13.88
C GLY A 33 2.72 -10.05 13.37
N VAL A 34 2.58 -9.27 12.29
CA VAL A 34 3.67 -8.45 11.74
C VAL A 34 3.91 -7.26 12.65
N GLN A 35 4.96 -7.35 13.47
CA GLN A 35 5.39 -6.29 14.40
C GLN A 35 6.53 -5.45 13.84
N ASP A 36 7.31 -6.01 12.92
CA ASP A 36 8.46 -5.36 12.31
C ASP A 36 8.03 -4.47 11.14
N GLU A 37 8.53 -3.23 11.12
CA GLU A 37 8.18 -2.25 10.09
C GLU A 37 8.74 -2.60 8.71
N GLU A 38 9.90 -3.26 8.64
CA GLU A 38 10.46 -3.72 7.37
C GLU A 38 9.68 -4.89 6.79
N LEU A 39 9.22 -5.82 7.64
CA LEU A 39 8.30 -6.88 7.24
C LEU A 39 6.96 -6.31 6.78
N LYS A 40 6.43 -5.30 7.47
CA LYS A 40 5.19 -4.61 7.07
C LYS A 40 5.34 -3.92 5.72
N LYS A 41 6.46 -3.20 5.51
CA LYS A 41 6.82 -2.58 4.22
C LYS A 41 6.92 -3.63 3.10
N SER A 42 7.62 -4.72 3.35
CA SER A 42 7.81 -5.79 2.36
C SER A 42 6.49 -6.49 2.02
N ALA A 43 5.68 -6.77 3.03
CA ALA A 43 4.33 -7.31 2.86
C ALA A 43 3.45 -6.35 2.07
N PHE A 44 3.53 -5.04 2.32
CA PHE A 44 2.76 -4.03 1.59
C PHE A 44 3.16 -3.99 0.13
N ILE A 45 4.46 -3.91 -0.18
CA ILE A 45 4.97 -3.91 -1.56
C ILE A 45 4.53 -5.18 -2.31
N SER A 46 4.51 -6.33 -1.63
CA SER A 46 4.03 -7.58 -2.21
C SER A 46 2.51 -7.62 -2.37
N ALA A 47 1.76 -6.99 -1.47
CA ALA A 47 0.30 -7.03 -1.40
C ALA A 47 -0.38 -5.98 -2.28
N ILE A 48 0.24 -4.83 -2.55
CA ILE A 48 -0.40 -3.72 -3.30
C ILE A 48 -0.67 -4.07 -4.76
N GLY A 49 -0.06 -5.14 -5.26
CA GLY A 49 -0.26 -5.59 -6.64
C GLY A 49 0.65 -4.90 -7.65
N LYS A 50 0.72 -5.49 -8.84
CA LYS A 50 1.70 -5.12 -9.86
C LYS A 50 1.48 -3.71 -10.42
N LYS A 51 0.23 -3.30 -10.62
CA LYS A 51 -0.08 -1.97 -11.17
C LYS A 51 0.29 -0.87 -10.18
N ALA A 52 -0.23 -0.93 -8.96
CA ALA A 52 0.08 0.04 -7.91
C ALA A 52 1.57 0.10 -7.55
N TYR A 53 2.26 -1.04 -7.53
CA TYR A 53 3.71 -1.06 -7.34
C TYR A 53 4.46 -0.34 -8.47
N LYS A 54 4.03 -0.51 -9.73
CA LYS A 54 4.63 0.22 -10.86
C LYS A 54 4.44 1.72 -10.71
N THR A 55 3.24 2.17 -10.35
CA THR A 55 2.91 3.58 -10.08
C THR A 55 3.75 4.13 -8.93
N LEU A 56 3.82 3.43 -7.80
CA LEU A 56 4.67 3.79 -6.67
C LEU A 56 6.13 3.96 -7.09
N LYS A 57 6.65 3.03 -7.90
CA LYS A 57 8.04 3.05 -8.37
C LYS A 57 8.33 4.25 -9.26
N ASP A 58 7.38 4.62 -10.11
CA ASP A 58 7.45 5.79 -10.99
C ASP A 58 7.44 7.10 -10.18
N LEU A 59 6.53 7.19 -9.20
CA LEU A 59 6.38 8.35 -8.31
C LEU A 59 7.57 8.56 -7.37
N LEU A 60 8.32 7.50 -7.02
CA LEU A 60 9.45 7.58 -6.11
C LEU A 60 10.79 7.91 -6.79
N LEU A 61 10.87 7.91 -8.12
CA LEU A 61 12.12 8.19 -8.82
C LEU A 61 12.71 9.54 -8.42
N PRO A 62 14.04 9.63 -8.17
CA PRO A 62 15.07 8.60 -8.36
C PRO A 62 15.29 7.63 -7.18
N ALA A 63 14.52 7.75 -6.09
CA ALA A 63 14.64 6.91 -4.90
C ALA A 63 13.94 5.55 -5.07
N LYS A 64 14.31 4.55 -4.25
CA LYS A 64 13.65 3.23 -4.26
C LYS A 64 12.55 3.13 -3.20
N PRO A 65 11.48 2.35 -3.46
CA PRO A 65 10.46 2.01 -2.46
C PRO A 65 11.04 1.37 -1.20
N GLU A 66 12.16 0.66 -1.33
CA GLU A 66 12.83 -0.02 -0.23
C GLU A 66 13.54 0.95 0.74
N GLU A 67 13.92 2.13 0.26
CA GLU A 67 14.58 3.20 1.03
C GLU A 67 13.57 4.07 1.81
N LYS A 68 12.27 3.82 1.61
CA LYS A 68 11.17 4.55 2.24
C LYS A 68 10.50 3.72 3.32
N THR A 69 9.83 4.39 4.25
CA THR A 69 9.01 3.73 5.27
C THR A 69 7.64 3.37 4.71
N PHE A 70 6.97 2.39 5.33
CA PHE A 70 5.59 2.01 4.96
C PHE A 70 4.66 3.23 4.89
N GLU A 71 4.77 4.15 5.85
CA GLU A 71 3.96 5.38 5.88
C GLU A 71 4.24 6.32 4.69
N ASP A 72 5.51 6.48 4.29
CA ASP A 72 5.87 7.27 3.10
C ASP A 72 5.24 6.65 1.84
N LEU A 73 5.33 5.33 1.68
CA LEU A 73 4.76 4.61 0.53
C LEU A 73 3.24 4.79 0.44
N VAL A 74 2.55 4.65 1.58
CA VAL A 74 1.10 4.86 1.67
C VAL A 74 0.75 6.31 1.33
N LYS A 75 1.49 7.29 1.83
CA LYS A 75 1.25 8.71 1.51
C LYS A 75 1.42 9.02 0.03
N VAL A 76 2.47 8.48 -0.61
CA VAL A 76 2.72 8.67 -2.05
C VAL A 76 1.56 8.12 -2.88
N LEU A 77 1.11 6.89 -2.58
CA LEU A 77 0.02 6.27 -3.33
C LEU A 77 -1.34 6.89 -3.02
N SER A 78 -1.63 7.23 -1.75
CA SER A 78 -2.86 7.92 -1.39
C SER A 78 -2.92 9.28 -2.08
N GLY A 79 -1.82 10.05 -2.13
CA GLY A 79 -1.78 11.30 -2.89
C GLY A 79 -2.02 11.14 -4.42
N HIS A 80 -1.79 9.95 -4.97
CA HIS A 80 -2.01 9.65 -6.38
C HIS A 80 -3.44 9.14 -6.67
N TYR A 81 -3.94 8.19 -5.87
CA TYR A 81 -5.25 7.55 -6.05
C TYR A 81 -6.39 8.32 -5.42
N GLU A 82 -6.10 8.97 -4.31
CA GLU A 82 -7.01 9.84 -3.60
C GLU A 82 -6.37 11.23 -3.60
N PRO A 83 -6.29 11.91 -4.76
CA PRO A 83 -5.91 13.30 -4.81
C PRO A 83 -7.05 14.06 -4.11
N SER A 84 -7.02 14.06 -2.78
CA SER A 84 -8.01 14.72 -1.95
C SER A 84 -8.02 16.14 -2.46
N SER A 85 -9.18 16.50 -2.99
CA SER A 85 -9.57 17.81 -3.45
C SER A 85 -8.94 18.86 -2.54
N GLN A 86 -7.74 19.34 -2.88
CA GLN A 86 -7.24 20.60 -2.39
C GLN A 86 -8.02 21.67 -3.17
N VAL A 87 -9.34 21.71 -2.98
CA VAL A 87 -10.09 22.95 -3.07
C VAL A 87 -9.52 23.80 -1.96
N ILE A 88 -8.56 24.60 -2.40
CA ILE A 88 -8.05 25.80 -1.79
C ILE A 88 -9.25 26.64 -1.32
N ALA A 89 -9.09 27.17 -0.12
CA ALA A 89 -9.92 28.14 0.61
C ALA A 89 -10.79 29.10 -0.23
#